data_AF-A0A6A0CV93-F1
#
_entry.id   AF-A0A6A0CV93-F1
#
_cell.length_a   1.000
_cell.length_b   1.000
_cell.length_c   1.000
_cell.angle_alpha   90.00
_cell.angle_beta   90.00
_cell.angle_gamma   90.00
#
_symmetry.space_group_name_H-M   'P 1'
#
loop_
_entity.id
_entity.type
_entity.pdbx_description
1 polymer ?
#
loop_
_entity_poly.entity_id
_entity_poly.type
_entity_poly.pdbx_seq_one_letter_code
_entity_poly.pdbx_strand_id
1 'polypeptide(L)'
;EDTPELPVDRLQALGYKIQSLITQPITAGDTSSGIDPKTALRTALRLGESVLILGEVRGEETKVLFEAMRVGAAGNVVLGTIHGATTRDVFERIVYDIGVAPTSFKATDAVVIAAPIRIGGGVEKKRRVIQISEVVKTEWGKEFDPDSIFADIMVYDAADDRLKATDLLDMGQSQVIGRIAREWGITIEQAIENISLRAAIRKAIVTQGKKDASLLEAKAVRDANNAFWMLIEESRREHGVPDYKEVEKKWMKWYREYVKGP
;
A
#
# COMPACT_ATOMS: atom_id res chain seq x y z
N GLU A 1 10.57 13.59 2.78
CA GLU A 1 9.30 14.33 2.96
C GLU A 1 9.62 15.82 2.90
N ASP A 2 8.79 16.63 2.25
CA ASP A 2 8.97 18.10 2.27
C ASP A 2 8.50 18.72 3.60
N THR A 3 7.54 18.06 4.25
CA THR A 3 7.06 18.39 5.61
C THR A 3 7.01 17.09 6.40
N PRO A 4 7.54 17.03 7.63
CA PRO A 4 7.55 15.80 8.43
C PRO A 4 6.13 15.46 8.90
N GLU A 5 5.48 14.52 8.21
CA GLU A 5 4.11 14.08 8.52
C GLU A 5 4.09 12.66 9.09
N LEU A 6 5.05 11.82 8.68
CA LEU A 6 5.18 10.46 9.20
C LEU A 6 5.68 10.47 10.65
N PRO A 7 5.06 9.70 11.58
CA PRO A 7 5.41 9.68 12.99
C PRO A 7 6.65 8.82 13.27
N VAL A 8 7.80 9.21 12.69
CA VAL A 8 9.07 8.47 12.67
C VAL A 8 9.53 8.13 14.10
N ASP A 9 9.54 9.10 15.01
CA ASP A 9 9.99 8.90 16.40
C ASP A 9 9.13 7.85 17.13
N ARG A 10 7.81 7.87 16.92
CA ARG A 10 6.89 6.89 17.53
C ARG A 10 7.12 5.49 16.96
N LEU A 11 7.38 5.38 15.66
CA LEU A 11 7.71 4.10 15.03
C LEU A 11 9.07 3.58 15.51
N GLN A 12 10.09 4.43 15.63
CA GLN A 12 11.39 4.04 16.18
C GLN A 12 11.27 3.55 17.63
N ALA A 13 10.48 4.22 18.46
CA ALA A 13 10.19 3.77 19.83
C ALA A 13 9.50 2.40 19.90
N LEU A 14 8.79 2.01 18.84
CA LEU A 14 8.19 0.68 18.68
C LEU A 14 9.14 -0.36 18.07
N GLY A 15 10.38 0.01 17.77
CA GLY A 15 11.44 -0.86 17.24
C GLY A 15 11.55 -0.88 15.71
N TYR A 16 10.82 -0.03 15.00
CA TYR A 16 10.96 0.08 13.54
C TYR A 16 12.28 0.76 13.17
N LYS A 17 13.04 0.14 12.25
CA LYS A 17 14.24 0.74 11.65
C LYS A 17 13.82 1.66 10.50
N ILE A 18 13.40 2.87 10.85
CA ILE A 18 12.97 3.90 9.90
C ILE A 18 13.86 5.15 10.04
N GLN A 19 14.21 5.75 8.91
CA GLN A 19 14.97 7.00 8.85
C GLN A 19 14.22 7.98 7.96
N SER A 20 13.93 9.17 8.49
CA SER A 20 13.38 10.25 7.66
C SER A 20 14.49 11.00 6.93
N LEU A 21 14.23 11.35 5.67
CA LEU A 21 15.01 12.30 4.89
C LEU A 21 14.08 13.46 4.57
N ILE A 22 14.36 14.62 5.18
CA ILE A 22 13.57 15.84 4.99
C ILE A 22 14.21 16.65 3.86
N THR A 23 13.39 16.94 2.86
CA THR A 23 13.78 17.68 1.65
C THR A 23 13.29 19.11 1.79
N GLN A 24 13.96 20.04 1.11
CA GLN A 24 13.49 21.43 1.09
C GLN A 24 12.48 21.65 -0.03
N PRO A 25 11.44 22.47 0.22
CA PRO A 25 10.58 22.95 -0.85
C PRO A 25 11.43 23.68 -1.90
N ILE A 26 11.19 23.41 -3.18
CA ILE A 26 11.88 24.03 -4.32
C ILE A 26 11.76 25.58 -4.29
N THR A 27 10.81 26.12 -3.54
CA THR A 27 10.54 27.57 -3.38
C THR A 27 11.35 28.25 -2.27
N ALA A 28 12.07 27.51 -1.43
CA ALA A 28 12.96 28.10 -0.41
C ALA A 28 14.32 28.39 -1.04
N GLY A 29 14.66 29.67 -1.25
CA GLY A 29 15.91 30.07 -1.91
C GLY A 29 17.21 29.58 -1.26
N ASP A 30 18.33 29.82 -1.96
CA ASP A 30 19.71 29.30 -1.73
C ASP A 30 20.34 29.49 -0.33
N THR A 31 19.65 30.10 0.62
CA THR A 31 20.18 30.46 1.95
C THR A 31 19.92 29.42 3.05
N SER A 32 19.46 28.21 2.72
CA SER A 32 19.10 27.21 3.74
C SER A 32 19.74 25.84 3.49
N SER A 33 20.12 25.16 4.58
CA SER A 33 21.07 24.04 4.62
C SER A 33 20.46 22.66 4.33
N GLY A 34 19.45 22.55 3.46
CA GLY A 34 18.77 21.28 3.24
C GLY A 34 19.17 20.58 1.95
N ILE A 35 18.74 19.32 1.83
CA ILE A 35 19.11 18.42 0.74
C ILE A 35 18.04 18.49 -0.34
N ASP A 36 18.45 18.59 -1.60
CA ASP A 36 17.53 18.55 -2.73
C ASP A 36 16.82 17.17 -2.83
N PRO A 37 15.55 17.12 -3.26
CA PRO A 37 14.78 15.87 -3.33
C PRO A 37 15.46 14.74 -4.12
N LYS A 38 16.16 15.08 -5.20
CA LYS A 38 16.83 14.12 -6.07
C LYS A 38 18.04 13.48 -5.38
N THR A 39 18.84 14.26 -4.65
CA THR A 39 19.95 13.77 -3.84
C THR A 39 19.46 12.98 -2.64
N ALA A 40 18.39 13.41 -1.98
CA ALA A 40 17.77 12.66 -0.89
C ALA A 40 17.30 11.28 -1.37
N LEU A 41 16.59 11.22 -2.50
CA LEU A 41 16.15 9.96 -3.10
C LEU A 41 17.33 9.06 -3.50
N ARG A 42 18.34 9.60 -4.17
CA ARG A 42 19.55 8.83 -4.53
C ARG A 42 20.29 8.29 -3.32
N THR A 43 20.34 9.07 -2.24
CA THR A 43 20.88 8.63 -0.96
C THR A 43 20.05 7.49 -0.38
N ALA A 44 18.72 7.64 -0.35
CA ALA A 44 17.81 6.59 0.13
C ALA A 44 17.99 5.27 -0.62
N LEU A 45 18.11 5.31 -1.96
CA LEU A 45 18.33 4.14 -2.80
C LEU A 45 19.67 3.44 -2.51
N ARG A 46 20.67 4.16 -1.99
CA ARG A 46 21.97 3.59 -1.58
C ARG A 46 21.96 3.01 -0.17
N LEU A 47 20.98 3.36 0.66
CA LEU A 47 20.83 2.79 2.00
C LEU A 47 20.35 1.32 1.96
N GLY A 48 20.03 0.80 0.78
CA GLY A 48 19.80 -0.63 0.53
C GLY A 48 18.33 -1.06 0.60
N GLU A 49 18.11 -2.38 0.64
CA GLU A 49 16.80 -3.02 0.65
C GLU A 49 15.95 -2.58 1.84
N SER A 50 15.07 -1.61 1.58
CA SER A 50 14.20 -1.01 2.57
C SER A 50 12.85 -0.67 1.94
N VAL A 51 11.88 -0.33 2.80
CA VAL A 51 10.63 0.29 2.37
C VAL A 51 10.92 1.77 2.15
N LEU A 52 10.66 2.25 0.94
CA LEU A 52 10.81 3.65 0.59
C LEU A 52 9.43 4.33 0.61
N ILE A 53 9.26 5.35 1.44
CA ILE A 53 8.02 6.12 1.53
C ILE A 53 8.31 7.56 1.10
N LEU A 54 7.68 7.98 0.01
CA LEU A 54 7.68 9.35 -0.45
C LEU A 54 6.40 10.01 0.06
N GLY A 55 6.54 11.11 0.80
CA GLY A 55 5.39 11.86 1.32
C GLY A 55 4.46 12.26 0.18
N GLU A 56 4.98 12.96 -0.82
CA GLU A 56 4.27 13.28 -2.05
C GLU A 56 5.24 13.34 -3.23
N VAL A 57 4.75 12.93 -4.40
CA VAL A 57 5.48 12.91 -5.67
C VAL A 57 5.08 14.16 -6.47
N ARG A 58 6.01 15.10 -6.68
CA ARG A 58 5.68 16.42 -7.25
C ARG A 58 6.58 16.86 -8.42
N GLY A 59 7.78 16.31 -8.56
CA GLY A 59 8.79 16.85 -9.46
C GLY A 59 9.68 15.82 -10.13
N GLU A 60 10.85 16.28 -10.57
CA GLU A 60 11.81 15.49 -11.35
C GLU A 60 12.38 14.28 -10.59
N GLU A 61 12.34 14.28 -9.26
CA GLU A 61 12.74 13.14 -8.42
C GLU A 61 11.97 11.87 -8.77
N THR A 62 10.73 12.02 -9.22
CA THR A 62 9.86 10.95 -9.69
C THR A 62 10.48 10.16 -10.85
N LYS A 63 11.15 10.84 -11.81
CA LYS A 63 11.81 10.14 -12.92
C LYS A 63 12.89 9.21 -12.42
N VAL A 64 13.71 9.70 -11.49
CA VAL A 64 14.77 8.91 -10.86
C VAL A 64 14.20 7.74 -10.08
N LEU A 65 13.07 7.94 -9.39
CA LEU A 65 12.38 6.86 -8.67
C LEU A 65 11.92 5.76 -9.64
N PHE A 66 11.19 6.12 -10.69
CA PHE A 66 10.67 5.15 -11.66
C PHE A 66 11.78 4.46 -12.46
N GLU A 67 12.87 5.15 -12.77
CA GLU A 67 14.08 4.55 -13.34
C GLU A 67 14.69 3.51 -12.38
N ALA A 68 14.82 3.86 -11.10
CA ALA A 68 15.35 2.97 -10.07
C ALA A 68 14.45 1.75 -9.83
N MET A 69 13.13 1.93 -9.77
CA MET A 69 12.16 0.84 -9.63
C MET A 69 12.24 -0.12 -10.82
N ARG A 70 12.32 0.41 -12.04
CA ARG A 70 12.39 -0.40 -13.26
C ARG A 70 13.61 -1.31 -13.31
N VAL A 71 14.75 -0.86 -12.79
CA VAL A 71 15.98 -1.67 -12.73
C VAL A 71 16.10 -2.50 -11.45
N GLY A 72 15.06 -2.54 -10.61
CA GLY A 72 15.04 -3.30 -9.36
C GLY A 72 15.91 -2.72 -8.24
N ALA A 73 16.30 -1.44 -8.34
CA ALA A 73 17.16 -0.77 -7.36
C ALA A 73 16.36 -0.05 -6.26
N ALA A 74 15.03 0.05 -6.38
CA ALA A 74 14.18 0.78 -5.44
C ALA A 74 13.46 -0.16 -4.47
N GLY A 75 14.19 -0.66 -3.47
CA GLY A 75 13.64 -1.29 -2.27
C GLY A 75 12.71 -2.50 -2.50
N ASN A 76 12.19 -3.06 -1.39
CA ASN A 76 11.22 -4.15 -1.44
C ASN A 76 9.77 -3.64 -1.60
N VAL A 77 9.51 -2.41 -1.11
CA VAL A 77 8.20 -1.74 -1.23
C VAL A 77 8.45 -0.24 -1.41
N VAL A 78 7.79 0.36 -2.41
CA VAL A 78 7.77 1.80 -2.62
C VAL A 78 6.34 2.30 -2.44
N LEU A 79 6.16 3.29 -1.56
CA LEU A 79 4.89 3.97 -1.34
C LEU A 79 5.07 5.46 -1.64
N GLY A 80 4.07 6.06 -2.26
CA GLY A 80 4.05 7.50 -2.55
C GLY A 80 2.62 8.01 -2.60
N THR A 81 2.42 9.29 -2.28
CA THR A 81 1.16 9.97 -2.58
C THR A 81 1.32 10.90 -3.77
N ILE A 82 0.24 11.13 -4.50
CA ILE A 82 0.18 12.09 -5.58
C ILE A 82 -1.25 12.63 -5.68
N HIS A 83 -1.39 13.90 -6.01
CA HIS A 83 -2.71 14.49 -6.20
C HIS A 83 -3.35 14.03 -7.52
N GLY A 84 -4.36 13.18 -7.47
CA GLY A 84 -5.16 12.77 -8.62
C GLY A 84 -6.56 12.37 -8.18
N ALA A 85 -7.59 12.69 -8.98
CA ALA A 85 -8.97 12.35 -8.66
C ALA A 85 -9.38 10.98 -9.21
N THR A 86 -8.67 10.50 -10.23
CA THR A 86 -8.86 9.18 -10.85
C THR A 86 -7.51 8.48 -11.08
N THR A 87 -7.52 7.18 -11.37
CA THR A 87 -6.32 6.44 -11.79
C THR A 87 -5.71 6.99 -13.08
N ARG A 88 -6.56 7.45 -14.00
CA ARG A 88 -6.13 8.13 -15.23
C ARG A 88 -5.39 9.43 -14.93
N ASP A 89 -5.92 10.27 -14.04
CA ASP A 89 -5.25 11.51 -13.64
C ASP A 89 -3.86 11.22 -13.05
N VAL A 90 -3.75 10.16 -12.24
CA VAL A 90 -2.47 9.73 -11.66
C VAL A 90 -1.48 9.35 -12.77
N PHE A 91 -1.93 8.60 -13.77
CA PHE A 91 -1.11 8.25 -14.92
C PHE A 91 -0.68 9.49 -15.72
N GLU A 92 -1.64 10.34 -16.09
CA GLU A 92 -1.37 11.54 -16.89
C GLU A 92 -0.39 12.48 -16.19
N ARG A 93 -0.53 12.67 -14.88
CA ARG A 93 0.42 13.48 -14.10
C ARG A 93 1.82 12.90 -14.06
N ILE A 94 1.95 11.60 -13.82
CA ILE A 94 3.28 10.96 -13.73
C ILE A 94 3.95 10.92 -15.11
N VAL A 95 3.18 10.57 -16.14
CA VAL A 95 3.73 10.31 -17.47
C VAL A 95 3.84 11.58 -18.31
N TYR A 96 2.80 12.42 -18.36
CA TYR A 96 2.78 13.60 -19.23
C TYR A 96 3.26 14.86 -18.52
N ASP A 97 2.78 15.16 -17.30
CA ASP A 97 3.17 16.40 -16.62
C ASP A 97 4.60 16.31 -16.10
N ILE A 98 4.92 15.26 -15.34
CA ILE A 98 6.26 15.04 -14.79
C ILE A 98 7.21 14.54 -15.88
N GLY A 99 6.72 13.78 -16.86
CA GLY A 99 7.53 13.27 -17.97
C GLY A 99 8.22 11.94 -17.70
N VAL A 100 7.64 11.06 -16.88
CA VAL A 100 8.10 9.68 -16.74
C VAL A 100 7.72 8.90 -17.99
N ALA A 101 8.64 8.10 -18.54
CA ALA A 101 8.31 7.25 -19.69
C ALA A 101 7.15 6.30 -19.34
N PRO A 102 6.13 6.14 -20.22
CA PRO A 102 5.01 5.25 -19.95
C PRO A 102 5.46 3.85 -19.53
N THR A 103 6.44 3.27 -20.24
CA THR A 103 6.99 1.95 -19.93
C THR A 103 7.61 1.84 -18.53
N SER A 104 8.10 2.94 -17.95
CA SER A 104 8.58 2.97 -16.58
C SER A 104 7.44 2.98 -15.56
N PHE A 105 6.26 3.54 -15.89
CA PHE A 105 5.08 3.51 -15.03
C PHE A 105 4.61 2.08 -14.71
N LYS A 106 4.90 1.11 -15.59
CA LYS A 106 4.70 -0.32 -15.32
C LYS A 106 5.39 -0.83 -14.05
N ALA A 107 6.32 -0.08 -13.46
CA ALA A 107 6.89 -0.46 -12.17
C ALA A 107 5.89 -0.28 -11.00
N THR A 108 4.86 0.56 -11.15
CA THR A 108 3.78 0.71 -10.16
C THR A 108 2.85 -0.50 -10.21
N ASP A 109 2.59 -1.15 -9.08
CA ASP A 109 1.72 -2.33 -9.03
C ASP A 109 0.24 -2.00 -8.83
N ALA A 110 -0.07 -1.05 -7.96
CA ALA A 110 -1.44 -0.66 -7.67
C ALA A 110 -1.56 0.84 -7.38
N VAL A 111 -2.74 1.38 -7.64
CA VAL A 111 -3.13 2.76 -7.33
C VAL A 111 -4.40 2.72 -6.48
N VAL A 112 -4.41 3.48 -5.39
CA VAL A 112 -5.55 3.62 -4.49
C VAL A 112 -6.01 5.06 -4.52
N ILE A 113 -7.26 5.29 -4.92
CA ILE A 113 -7.85 6.61 -4.97
C ILE A 113 -8.70 6.85 -3.73
N ALA A 114 -8.35 7.89 -2.97
CA ALA A 114 -9.14 8.36 -1.83
C ALA A 114 -9.68 9.76 -2.12
N ALA A 115 -11.00 9.93 -2.04
CA ALA A 115 -11.68 11.16 -2.40
C ALA A 115 -12.75 11.56 -1.37
N PRO A 116 -13.04 12.86 -1.20
CA PRO A 116 -14.20 13.30 -0.44
C PRO A 116 -15.48 13.14 -1.28
N ILE A 117 -16.41 12.32 -0.80
CA ILE A 117 -17.70 12.07 -1.43
C ILE A 117 -18.84 12.78 -0.66
N ARG A 118 -19.90 13.15 -1.38
CA ARG A 118 -21.15 13.68 -0.83
C ARG A 118 -22.23 12.61 -0.90
N ILE A 119 -22.37 11.83 0.17
CA ILE A 119 -23.38 10.75 0.24
C ILE A 119 -24.78 11.37 0.13
N GLY A 120 -25.60 10.85 -0.79
CA GLY A 120 -26.96 11.35 -1.03
C GLY A 120 -27.04 12.80 -1.53
N GLY A 121 -25.95 13.39 -2.03
CA GLY A 121 -25.91 14.77 -2.50
C GLY A 121 -25.89 15.84 -1.40
N GLY A 122 -25.68 15.44 -0.13
CA GLY A 122 -25.65 16.36 1.00
C GLY A 122 -24.44 17.32 1.03
N VAL A 123 -24.44 18.25 1.98
CA VAL A 123 -23.34 19.21 2.19
C VAL A 123 -22.12 18.55 2.83
N GLU A 124 -22.35 17.56 3.70
CA GLU A 124 -21.31 16.82 4.40
C GLU A 124 -20.44 16.02 3.40
N LYS A 125 -19.13 16.23 3.49
CA LYS A 125 -18.15 15.45 2.72
C LYS A 125 -17.53 14.40 3.63
N LYS A 126 -17.57 13.14 3.21
CA LYS A 126 -16.88 12.04 3.88
C LYS A 126 -15.74 11.54 3.00
N ARG A 127 -14.54 11.36 3.57
CA ARG A 127 -13.43 10.74 2.83
C ARG A 127 -13.68 9.23 2.71
N ARG A 128 -13.55 8.69 1.50
CA ARG A 128 -13.62 7.26 1.20
C ARG A 128 -12.51 6.87 0.24
N VAL A 129 -12.03 5.64 0.37
CA VAL A 129 -11.37 4.98 -0.76
C VAL A 129 -12.46 4.68 -1.78
N ILE A 130 -12.30 5.21 -2.98
CA ILE A 130 -13.31 5.09 -4.04
C ILE A 130 -12.94 4.05 -5.09
N GLN A 131 -11.65 3.76 -5.23
CA GLN A 131 -11.12 2.87 -6.25
C GLN A 131 -9.79 2.27 -5.79
N ILE A 132 -9.61 0.98 -6.03
CA ILE A 132 -8.33 0.27 -5.93
C ILE A 132 -8.14 -0.44 -7.27
N SER A 133 -7.06 -0.13 -7.97
CA SER A 133 -6.78 -0.71 -9.29
C SER A 133 -5.35 -1.21 -9.34
N GLU A 134 -5.13 -2.33 -10.02
CA GLU A 134 -3.78 -2.75 -10.41
C GLU A 134 -3.40 -2.15 -11.76
N VAL A 135 -2.09 -1.95 -11.97
CA VAL A 135 -1.55 -1.55 -13.26
C VAL A 135 -1.33 -2.80 -14.11
N VAL A 136 -2.02 -2.86 -15.25
CA VAL A 136 -1.87 -3.92 -16.24
C VAL A 136 -0.48 -3.84 -16.84
N LYS A 137 0.29 -4.93 -16.79
CA LYS A 137 1.69 -4.96 -17.25
C LYS A 137 1.81 -5.37 -18.72
N THR A 138 0.81 -6.06 -19.25
CA THR A 138 0.72 -6.58 -20.61
C THR A 138 0.16 -5.53 -21.58
N GLU A 139 0.39 -5.70 -22.90
CA GLU A 139 -0.31 -4.93 -23.96
C GLU A 139 0.03 -3.44 -24.14
N TRP A 140 1.14 -2.95 -23.58
CA TRP A 140 1.60 -1.59 -23.90
C TRP A 140 2.37 -1.60 -25.22
N GLY A 141 1.65 -1.44 -26.33
CA GLY A 141 2.21 -1.25 -27.66
C GLY A 141 2.77 0.16 -27.88
N LYS A 142 3.13 0.49 -29.13
CA LYS A 142 3.48 1.86 -29.53
C LYS A 142 2.30 2.82 -29.37
N GLU A 143 1.10 2.32 -29.60
CA GLU A 143 -0.17 2.92 -29.23
C GLU A 143 -0.77 1.99 -28.16
N PHE A 144 -1.01 2.52 -26.97
CA PHE A 144 -1.71 1.82 -25.91
C PHE A 144 -2.92 2.66 -25.51
N ASP A 145 -4.03 2.00 -25.21
CA ASP A 145 -5.23 2.66 -24.74
C ASP A 145 -5.02 3.10 -23.29
N PRO A 146 -5.12 4.40 -22.95
CA PRO A 146 -5.04 4.87 -21.57
C PRO A 146 -6.07 4.21 -20.66
N ASP A 147 -7.21 3.80 -21.21
CA ASP A 147 -8.29 3.18 -20.45
C ASP A 147 -8.00 1.69 -20.13
N SER A 148 -7.00 1.06 -20.77
CA SER A 148 -6.56 -0.31 -20.48
C SER A 148 -5.35 -0.41 -19.54
N ILE A 149 -4.83 0.73 -19.07
CA ILE A 149 -3.67 0.78 -18.15
C ILE A 149 -4.01 0.15 -16.78
N PHE A 150 -5.26 0.32 -16.35
CA PHE A 150 -5.70 -0.05 -15.02
C PHE A 150 -6.79 -1.12 -15.09
N ALA A 151 -6.71 -2.08 -14.18
CA ALA A 151 -7.78 -3.03 -13.94
C ALA A 151 -8.28 -2.87 -12.50
N ASP A 152 -9.56 -2.54 -12.36
CA ASP A 152 -10.17 -2.25 -11.07
C ASP A 152 -10.33 -3.53 -10.26
N ILE A 153 -9.73 -3.56 -9.07
CA ILE A 153 -9.85 -4.64 -8.08
C ILE A 153 -11.05 -4.39 -7.18
N MET A 154 -11.24 -3.14 -6.76
CA MET A 154 -12.37 -2.74 -5.93
C MET A 154 -12.88 -1.34 -6.31
N VAL A 155 -14.20 -1.18 -6.34
CA VAL A 155 -14.87 0.08 -6.69
C VAL A 155 -15.91 0.42 -5.64
N TYR A 156 -15.99 1.69 -5.29
CA TYR A 156 -16.92 2.17 -4.27
C TYR A 156 -18.33 2.34 -4.82
N ASP A 157 -19.28 1.75 -4.11
CA ASP A 157 -20.70 1.88 -4.33
C ASP A 157 -21.27 2.97 -3.40
N ALA A 158 -21.76 4.05 -4.00
CA ALA A 158 -22.32 5.18 -3.27
C ALA A 158 -23.71 4.90 -2.68
N ALA A 159 -24.47 3.94 -3.21
CA ALA A 159 -25.77 3.56 -2.67
C ALA A 159 -25.62 2.82 -1.33
N ASP A 160 -24.61 1.95 -1.23
CA ASP A 160 -24.39 1.11 -0.04
C ASP A 160 -23.33 1.66 0.95
N ASP A 161 -22.66 2.76 0.61
CA ASP A 161 -21.49 3.31 1.32
C ASP A 161 -20.39 2.27 1.56
N ARG A 162 -20.05 1.52 0.50
CA ARG A 162 -19.12 0.38 0.59
C ARG A 162 -18.20 0.27 -0.61
N LEU A 163 -16.94 -0.08 -0.33
CA LEU A 163 -16.00 -0.52 -1.35
C LEU A 163 -16.29 -2.00 -1.66
N LYS A 164 -16.66 -2.31 -2.92
CA LYS A 164 -17.02 -3.65 -3.38
C LYS A 164 -15.90 -4.24 -4.23
N ALA A 165 -15.68 -5.55 -4.11
CA ALA A 165 -14.82 -6.29 -5.03
C ALA A 165 -15.44 -6.29 -6.43
N THR A 166 -14.59 -6.28 -7.45
CA THR A 166 -15.00 -6.51 -8.84
C THR A 166 -14.83 -8.00 -9.18
N ASP A 167 -15.38 -8.40 -10.32
CA ASP A 167 -15.19 -9.76 -10.86
C ASP A 167 -13.71 -10.14 -11.00
N LEU A 168 -12.83 -9.16 -11.25
CA LEU A 168 -11.40 -9.39 -11.34
C LEU A 168 -10.82 -9.97 -10.05
N LEU A 169 -11.25 -9.47 -8.89
CA LEU A 169 -10.83 -10.02 -7.60
C LEU A 169 -11.57 -11.33 -7.29
N ASP A 170 -12.89 -11.33 -7.46
CA ASP A 170 -13.74 -12.47 -7.08
C ASP A 170 -13.46 -13.73 -7.90
N MET A 171 -13.09 -13.58 -9.17
CA MET A 171 -12.70 -14.69 -10.05
C MET A 171 -11.20 -15.01 -10.02
N GLY A 172 -10.42 -14.34 -9.15
CA GLY A 172 -8.98 -14.57 -9.04
C GLY A 172 -8.19 -14.24 -10.31
N GLN A 173 -8.55 -13.15 -10.99
CA GLN A 173 -7.89 -12.71 -12.23
C GLN A 173 -6.83 -11.62 -12.02
N SER A 174 -6.63 -11.17 -10.77
CA SER A 174 -5.59 -10.19 -10.44
C SER A 174 -4.20 -10.67 -10.84
N GLN A 175 -3.53 -9.92 -11.70
CA GLN A 175 -2.16 -10.19 -12.13
C GLN A 175 -1.19 -10.01 -10.96
N VAL A 176 -1.43 -9.03 -10.09
CA VAL A 176 -0.57 -8.77 -8.93
C VAL A 176 -0.66 -9.92 -7.92
N ILE A 177 -1.87 -10.36 -7.56
CA ILE A 177 -2.05 -11.50 -6.65
C ILE A 177 -1.49 -12.78 -7.28
N GLY A 178 -1.73 -13.01 -8.58
CA GLY A 178 -1.19 -14.18 -9.29
C GLY A 178 0.35 -14.19 -9.32
N ARG A 179 0.99 -13.03 -9.45
CA ARG A 179 2.46 -12.91 -9.35
C ARG A 179 2.95 -13.27 -7.94
N ILE A 180 2.33 -12.73 -6.90
CA ILE A 180 2.68 -13.02 -5.50
C ILE A 180 2.51 -14.52 -5.20
N ALA A 181 1.39 -15.12 -5.64
CA ALA A 181 1.13 -16.54 -5.46
C ALA A 181 2.25 -17.40 -6.08
N ARG A 182 2.67 -17.06 -7.30
CA ARG A 182 3.77 -17.73 -8.00
C ARG A 182 5.10 -17.57 -7.29
N GLU A 183 5.45 -16.36 -6.83
CA GLU A 183 6.68 -16.09 -6.09
C GLU A 183 6.73 -16.85 -4.76
N TRP A 184 5.57 -17.05 -4.11
CA TRP A 184 5.45 -17.81 -2.87
C TRP A 184 5.30 -19.32 -3.10
N GLY A 185 5.15 -19.78 -4.35
CA GLY A 185 4.93 -21.18 -4.68
C GLY A 185 3.57 -21.72 -4.21
N ILE A 186 2.55 -20.87 -4.12
CA ILE A 186 1.18 -21.23 -3.71
C ILE A 186 0.19 -20.97 -4.86
N THR A 187 -1.03 -21.49 -4.75
CA THR A 187 -2.09 -21.18 -5.71
C THR A 187 -2.68 -19.80 -5.47
N ILE A 188 -3.37 -19.25 -6.46
CA ILE A 188 -4.05 -17.96 -6.32
C ILE A 188 -5.17 -18.02 -5.28
N GLU A 189 -5.86 -19.16 -5.18
CA GLU A 189 -6.88 -19.40 -4.16
C GLU A 189 -6.27 -19.34 -2.76
N GLN A 190 -5.11 -19.96 -2.55
CA GLN A 190 -4.38 -19.87 -1.27
C GLN A 190 -3.93 -18.44 -0.96
N ALA A 191 -3.55 -17.65 -1.97
CA ALA A 191 -3.23 -16.24 -1.77
C ALA A 191 -4.47 -15.42 -1.38
N ILE A 192 -5.62 -15.68 -2.00
CA ILE A 192 -6.91 -15.05 -1.66
C ILE A 192 -7.37 -15.47 -0.26
N GLU A 193 -7.17 -16.72 0.14
CA GLU A 193 -7.44 -17.19 1.51
C GLU A 193 -6.56 -16.46 2.53
N ASN A 194 -5.27 -16.25 2.22
CA ASN A 194 -4.37 -15.45 3.05
C ASN A 194 -4.87 -13.99 3.21
N ILE A 195 -5.29 -13.36 2.11
CA ILE A 195 -5.87 -12.01 2.11
C ILE A 195 -7.14 -11.98 2.97
N SER A 196 -8.02 -12.98 2.81
CA SER A 196 -9.27 -13.11 3.54
C SER A 196 -9.05 -13.27 5.04
N LEU A 197 -8.07 -14.09 5.45
CA LEU A 197 -7.64 -14.22 6.83
C LEU A 197 -7.16 -12.88 7.40
N ARG A 198 -6.30 -12.15 6.67
CA ARG A 198 -5.84 -10.81 7.10
C ARG A 198 -7.00 -9.83 7.21
N ALA A 199 -7.99 -9.90 6.31
CA ALA A 199 -9.20 -9.08 6.39
C ALA A 199 -10.03 -9.42 7.64
N ALA A 200 -10.18 -10.71 7.98
CA ALA A 200 -10.85 -11.16 9.20
C ALA A 200 -10.14 -10.65 10.47
N ILE A 201 -8.81 -10.73 10.50
CA ILE A 201 -7.96 -10.16 11.55
C ILE A 201 -8.23 -8.67 11.72
N ARG A 202 -8.18 -7.89 10.64
CA ARG A 202 -8.44 -6.43 10.67
C ARG A 202 -9.85 -6.13 11.16
N LYS A 203 -10.85 -6.89 10.71
CA LYS A 203 -12.24 -6.76 11.17
C LYS A 203 -12.36 -7.02 12.67
N ALA A 204 -11.69 -8.04 13.21
CA ALA A 204 -11.68 -8.33 14.64
C ALA A 204 -11.05 -7.17 15.44
N ILE A 205 -9.92 -6.65 14.98
CA ILE A 205 -9.25 -5.49 15.60
C ILE A 205 -10.17 -4.27 15.61
N VAL A 206 -10.77 -3.91 14.48
CA VAL A 206 -11.69 -2.77 14.38
C VAL A 206 -12.92 -2.96 15.28
N THR A 207 -13.43 -4.19 15.38
CA THR A 207 -14.61 -4.49 16.22
C THR A 207 -14.31 -4.25 17.69
N GLN A 208 -13.16 -4.69 18.20
CA GLN A 208 -12.76 -4.42 19.58
C GLN A 208 -12.30 -2.97 19.77
N GLY A 209 -11.69 -2.38 18.74
CA GLY A 209 -11.25 -0.98 18.70
C GLY A 209 -12.37 0.04 18.92
N LYS A 210 -13.62 -0.32 18.61
CA LYS A 210 -14.79 0.50 18.96
C LYS A 210 -15.02 0.64 20.47
N LYS A 211 -14.52 -0.31 21.26
CA LYS A 211 -14.61 -0.30 22.73
C LYS A 211 -13.32 0.24 23.36
N ASP A 212 -12.18 -0.12 22.79
CA ASP A 212 -10.87 0.34 23.23
C ASP A 212 -10.03 0.80 22.04
N ALA A 213 -9.93 2.12 21.87
CA ALA A 213 -9.20 2.73 20.77
C ALA A 213 -7.70 2.40 20.78
N SER A 214 -7.11 2.02 21.92
CA SER A 214 -5.69 1.65 22.00
C SER A 214 -5.36 0.42 21.15
N LEU A 215 -6.35 -0.43 20.85
CA LEU A 215 -6.21 -1.59 19.98
C LEU A 215 -6.05 -1.22 18.49
N LEU A 216 -6.40 0.02 18.12
CA LEU A 216 -6.20 0.56 16.77
C LEU A 216 -4.81 1.19 16.61
N GLU A 217 -4.09 1.41 17.70
CA GLU A 217 -2.78 2.06 17.70
C GLU A 217 -1.67 1.11 17.20
N ALA A 218 -0.57 1.71 16.75
CA ALA A 218 0.53 1.01 16.09
C ALA A 218 1.10 -0.17 16.90
N LYS A 219 1.16 -0.05 18.24
CA LYS A 219 1.62 -1.13 19.12
C LYS A 219 0.75 -2.39 19.00
N ALA A 220 -0.56 -2.24 19.13
CA ALA A 220 -1.48 -3.37 19.07
C ALA A 220 -1.50 -3.99 17.66
N VAL A 221 -1.46 -3.16 16.63
CA VAL A 221 -1.37 -3.61 15.23
C VAL A 221 -0.08 -4.40 14.97
N ARG A 222 1.06 -3.95 15.50
CA ARG A 222 2.34 -4.66 15.41
C ARG A 222 2.27 -6.01 16.13
N ASP A 223 1.80 -6.03 17.37
CA ASP A 223 1.69 -7.25 18.17
C ASP A 223 0.77 -8.29 17.48
N ALA A 224 -0.37 -7.84 16.95
CA ALA A 224 -1.30 -8.63 16.14
C ALA A 224 -0.66 -9.23 14.88
N ASN A 225 0.14 -8.44 14.15
CA ASN A 225 0.84 -8.88 12.96
C ASN A 225 1.96 -9.89 13.29
N ASN A 226 2.68 -9.70 14.40
CA ASN A 226 3.70 -10.64 14.85
C ASN A 226 3.07 -11.99 15.22
N ALA A 227 1.96 -11.99 15.96
CA ALA A 227 1.22 -13.20 16.29
C ALA A 227 0.74 -13.94 15.02
N PHE A 228 0.24 -13.20 14.02
CA PHE A 228 -0.13 -13.78 12.72
C PHE A 228 1.06 -14.51 12.07
N TRP A 229 2.22 -13.87 11.95
CA TRP A 229 3.39 -14.50 11.31
C TRP A 229 3.92 -15.69 12.09
N MET A 230 3.91 -15.64 13.42
CA MET A 230 4.30 -16.78 14.26
C MET A 230 3.40 -17.99 14.00
N LEU A 231 2.08 -17.78 13.93
CA LEU A 231 1.10 -18.85 13.68
C LEU A 231 1.17 -19.38 12.24
N ILE A 232 1.44 -18.52 11.26
CA ILE A 232 1.71 -18.96 9.88
C ILE A 232 2.93 -19.88 9.83
N GLU A 233 4.01 -19.51 10.52
CA GLU A 233 5.23 -20.31 10.56
C GLU A 233 5.03 -21.66 11.29
N GLU A 234 4.29 -21.65 12.39
CA GLU A 234 3.91 -22.86 13.13
C GLU A 234 3.11 -23.81 12.21
N SER A 235 2.04 -23.32 11.59
CA SER A 235 1.20 -24.13 10.70
C SER A 235 1.98 -24.66 9.48
N ARG A 236 2.88 -23.84 8.91
CA ARG A 236 3.76 -24.28 7.81
C ARG A 236 4.70 -25.41 8.23
N ARG A 237 5.24 -25.38 9.45
CA ARG A 237 6.12 -26.46 9.95
C ARG A 237 5.36 -27.76 10.20
N GLU A 238 4.10 -27.67 10.60
CA GLU A 238 3.23 -28.83 10.87
C GLU A 238 2.71 -29.48 9.58
N HIS A 239 2.30 -28.67 8.60
CA HIS A 239 1.55 -29.16 7.42
C HIS A 239 2.29 -28.97 6.08
N GLY A 240 3.49 -28.38 6.07
CA GLY A 240 4.25 -28.04 4.85
C GLY A 240 3.76 -26.78 4.14
N VAL A 241 2.45 -26.51 4.17
CA VAL A 241 1.81 -25.26 3.73
C VAL A 241 0.92 -24.71 4.85
N PRO A 242 0.73 -23.39 4.98
CA PRO A 242 -0.13 -22.84 6.03
C PRO A 242 -1.60 -23.25 5.84
N ASP A 243 -2.23 -23.78 6.90
CA ASP A 243 -3.69 -23.92 6.99
C ASP A 243 -4.28 -22.60 7.53
N TYR A 244 -4.81 -21.77 6.63
CA TYR A 244 -5.33 -20.46 6.99
C TYR A 244 -6.54 -20.51 7.94
N LYS A 245 -7.36 -21.55 7.88
CA LYS A 245 -8.54 -21.69 8.76
C LYS A 245 -8.12 -22.04 10.18
N GLU A 246 -7.11 -22.88 10.32
CA GLU A 246 -6.52 -23.18 11.62
C GLU A 246 -5.82 -21.96 12.20
N VAL A 247 -5.02 -21.26 11.40
CA VAL A 247 -4.33 -20.03 11.81
C VAL A 247 -5.34 -18.97 12.24
N GLU A 248 -6.46 -18.81 11.54
CA GLU A 248 -7.54 -17.90 11.95
C GLU A 248 -8.05 -18.23 13.35
N LYS A 249 -8.38 -19.49 13.61
CA LYS A 249 -8.90 -19.94 14.91
C LYS A 249 -7.89 -19.71 16.02
N LYS A 250 -6.63 -20.08 15.80
CA LYS A 250 -5.53 -19.86 16.76
C LYS A 250 -5.33 -18.36 17.02
N TRP A 251 -5.33 -17.53 15.97
CA TRP A 251 -5.17 -16.08 16.07
C TRP A 251 -6.33 -15.43 16.82
N MET A 252 -7.59 -15.80 16.53
CA MET A 252 -8.77 -15.28 17.23
C MET A 252 -8.79 -15.67 18.71
N LYS A 253 -8.28 -16.87 19.06
CA LYS A 253 -8.08 -17.26 20.46
C LYS A 253 -7.02 -16.38 21.11
N TRP A 254 -5.85 -16.24 20.49
CA TRP A 254 -4.78 -15.38 20.97
C TRP A 254 -5.24 -13.93 21.18
N TYR A 255 -5.95 -13.35 20.21
CA TYR A 255 -6.40 -11.97 20.27
C TYR A 255 -7.42 -11.73 21.37
N ARG A 256 -8.31 -12.70 21.64
CA ARG A 256 -9.24 -12.61 22.79
C ARG A 256 -8.53 -12.54 24.13
N GLU A 257 -7.41 -13.24 24.28
CA GLU A 257 -6.60 -13.14 25.50
C GLU A 257 -5.80 -11.83 25.52
N TYR A 258 -5.24 -11.42 24.38
CA TYR A 258 -4.53 -10.13 24.25
C TYR A 258 -5.39 -8.94 24.67
N VAL A 259 -6.66 -8.91 24.25
CA VAL A 259 -7.60 -7.81 24.54
C VAL A 259 -7.99 -7.75 26.02
N LYS A 260 -7.93 -8.86 26.77
CA LYS A 260 -8.21 -8.83 28.22
C LYS A 260 -7.11 -8.12 29.02
N GLY A 261 -5.93 -7.93 28.42
CA GLY A 261 -4.74 -7.44 29.09
C GLY A 261 -4.05 -8.52 29.92
N PRO A 262 -2.82 -8.24 30.39
CA PRO A 262 -2.16 -9.05 31.41
C PRO A 262 -2.88 -9.01 32.76
#